data_AF-A0AA50DWA9-F1
#
_entry.id   AF-A0AA50DWA9-F1
#
_cell.length_a   1.000
_cell.length_b   1.000
_cell.length_c   1.000
_cell.angle_alpha   90.00
_cell.angle_beta   90.00
_cell.angle_gamma   90.00
#
_symmetry.space_group_name_H-M   'P 1'
#
loop_
_entity.id
_entity.type
_entity.pdbx_description
1 polymer ?
#
loop_
_entity_poly.entity_id
_entity_poly.type
_entity_poly.pdbx_seq_one_letter_code
_entity_poly.pdbx_strand_id
1 'polypeptide(L)'
;MYPNHPYGYSILGSEEVVPHFTAQDLWEYHQAYFRPDNLVISLAGRLTLAQAEDWVENSFGDWVIPEQSIVCPILTPLNVSPRNSSPPGYATIGGAFGLFRSRS
;
A
#
# COMPACT_ATOMS: atom_id res chain seq x y z
N MET A 1 8.50 15.20 -7.98
CA MET A 1 8.06 14.00 -8.71
C MET A 1 6.53 13.85 -8.73
N TYR A 2 5.76 14.25 -7.70
CA TYR A 2 4.28 14.22 -7.76
C TYR A 2 3.59 15.37 -6.98
N PRO A 3 3.50 16.61 -7.51
CA PRO A 3 3.03 17.76 -6.75
C PRO A 3 1.56 17.70 -6.31
N ASN A 4 0.70 17.00 -7.06
CA ASN A 4 -0.75 16.94 -6.84
C ASN A 4 -1.25 15.53 -6.48
N HIS A 5 -0.37 14.70 -5.92
CA HIS A 5 -0.67 13.33 -5.51
C HIS A 5 -0.26 13.14 -4.04
N PRO A 6 -0.96 12.33 -3.24
CA PRO A 6 -0.58 12.07 -1.84
C PRO A 6 0.87 11.63 -1.64
N TYR A 7 1.47 10.97 -2.64
CA TYR A 7 2.90 10.59 -2.64
C TYR A 7 3.88 11.76 -2.73
N GLY A 8 3.41 12.97 -3.05
CA GLY A 8 4.21 14.19 -3.02
C GLY A 8 4.29 14.84 -1.65
N TYR A 9 3.44 14.44 -0.70
CA TYR A 9 3.42 15.03 0.63
C TYR A 9 4.54 14.47 1.51
N SER A 10 5.10 15.33 2.35
CA SER A 10 6.03 14.93 3.40
C SER A 10 5.30 14.10 4.45
N ILE A 11 5.82 12.92 4.78
CA ILE A 11 5.27 12.07 5.85
C ILE A 11 5.35 12.72 7.23
N LEU A 12 6.29 13.66 7.43
CA LEU A 12 6.45 14.41 8.69
C LEU A 12 5.61 15.69 8.70
N GLY A 13 4.87 15.98 7.63
CA GLY A 13 4.23 17.28 7.43
C GLY A 13 5.22 18.37 6.98
N SER A 14 4.72 19.60 6.88
CA SER A 14 5.51 20.81 6.63
C SER A 14 5.52 21.69 7.87
N GLU A 15 6.56 22.51 8.04
CA GLU A 15 6.71 23.45 9.16
C GLU A 15 5.51 24.41 9.29
N GLU A 16 4.86 24.73 8.16
CA GLU A 16 3.68 25.59 8.12
C GLU A 16 2.40 24.88 8.61
N VAL A 17 2.26 23.57 8.39
CA VAL A 17 1.00 22.84 8.65
C VAL A 17 1.00 22.19 10.03
N VAL A 18 2.14 21.67 10.49
CA VAL A 18 2.25 20.97 11.78
C VAL A 18 1.72 21.77 12.97
N PRO A 19 1.99 23.10 13.11
CA PRO A 19 1.51 23.89 14.24
C PRO A 19 -0.02 24.07 14.30
N HIS A 20 -0.72 23.81 13.20
CA HIS A 20 -2.17 23.99 13.10
C HIS A 20 -2.97 22.77 13.56
N PHE A 21 -2.33 21.62 13.79
CA PHE A 21 -3.03 20.43 14.29
C PHE A 21 -3.43 20.58 15.74
N THR A 22 -4.68 20.24 16.04
CA THR A 22 -5.22 20.18 17.40
C THR A 22 -5.23 18.73 17.91
N ALA A 23 -5.35 18.56 19.23
CA ALA A 23 -5.53 17.24 19.83
C ALA A 23 -6.82 16.55 19.35
N GLN A 24 -7.84 17.34 19.04
CA GLN A 24 -9.11 16.83 18.52
C GLN A 24 -8.93 16.22 17.13
N ASP A 25 -8.17 16.87 16.25
CA ASP A 25 -7.89 16.36 14.91
C ASP A 25 -7.19 14.99 14.95
N LEU A 26 -6.25 14.82 15.89
CA LEU A 26 -5.54 13.55 16.10
C LEU A 26 -6.45 12.46 16.64
N TRP A 27 -7.34 12.82 17.57
CA TRP A 27 -8.34 11.91 18.12
C TRP A 27 -9.29 11.42 17.03
N GLU A 28 -9.83 12.33 16.24
CA GLU A 28 -10.74 12.02 15.14
C GLU A 28 -10.06 11.16 14.08
N TYR A 29 -8.81 11.49 13.72
CA TYR A 29 -8.02 10.67 12.80
C TYR A 29 -7.80 9.26 13.33
N HIS A 30 -7.44 9.12 14.61
CA HIS A 30 -7.23 7.81 15.23
C HIS A 30 -8.52 6.96 15.18
N GLN A 31 -9.66 7.53 15.58
CA GLN A 31 -10.95 6.82 15.56
C GLN A 31 -11.41 6.46 14.14
N ALA A 32 -11.10 7.31 13.15
CA ALA A 32 -11.48 7.07 11.77
C ALA A 32 -10.70 5.91 11.12
N TYR A 33 -9.39 5.80 11.38
CA TYR A 33 -8.51 4.90 10.62
C TYR A 33 -7.94 3.71 11.40
N PHE A 34 -7.82 3.79 12.73
CA PHE A 34 -7.35 2.70 13.59
C PHE A 34 -8.56 1.93 14.12
N ARG A 35 -8.94 0.90 13.38
CA ARG A 35 -10.20 0.15 13.58
C ARG A 35 -10.00 -1.31 13.16
N PRO A 36 -10.74 -2.26 13.76
CA PRO A 36 -10.49 -3.69 13.56
C PRO A 36 -10.76 -4.15 12.13
N ASP A 37 -11.67 -3.51 11.40
CA ASP A 37 -11.97 -3.76 9.98
C ASP A 37 -10.91 -3.22 9.00
N ASN A 38 -9.96 -2.40 9.49
CA ASN A 38 -8.85 -1.84 8.70
C ASN A 38 -7.47 -2.31 9.21
N LEU A 39 -7.43 -3.30 10.10
CA LEU A 39 -6.21 -3.76 10.75
C LEU A 39 -5.72 -5.08 10.13
N VAL A 40 -4.40 -5.18 9.93
CA VAL A 40 -3.73 -6.44 9.61
C VAL A 40 -2.70 -6.74 10.68
N ILE A 41 -2.82 -7.90 11.33
CA ILE A 41 -1.89 -8.38 12.35
C ILE A 41 -0.98 -9.44 11.73
N SER A 42 0.33 -9.25 11.85
CA SER A 42 1.34 -10.21 11.40
C SER A 42 2.13 -10.72 12.60
N LEU A 43 2.08 -12.03 12.85
CA LEU A 43 2.81 -12.71 13.92
C LEU A 43 3.89 -13.60 13.32
N ALA A 44 5.12 -13.49 13.81
CA ALA A 44 6.25 -14.28 13.33
C ALA A 44 7.10 -14.77 14.50
N GLY A 45 7.47 -16.06 14.48
CA GLY A 45 8.29 -16.69 15.51
C GLY A 45 7.99 -18.18 15.68
N ARG A 46 8.46 -18.74 16.79
CA ARG A 46 8.16 -20.13 17.18
C ARG A 46 6.84 -20.18 17.95
N LEU A 47 5.75 -20.22 17.22
CA LEU A 47 4.39 -20.24 17.74
C LEU A 47 3.51 -21.16 16.89
N THR A 48 2.44 -21.67 17.49
CA THR A 48 1.41 -22.40 16.75
C THR A 48 0.26 -21.47 16.39
N LEU A 49 -0.58 -21.88 15.43
CA LEU A 49 -1.76 -21.11 15.04
C LEU A 49 -2.71 -20.89 16.23
N ALA A 50 -2.97 -21.92 17.03
CA ALA A 50 -3.84 -21.81 18.20
C ALA A 50 -3.32 -20.77 19.23
N GLN A 51 -2.01 -20.72 19.45
CA GLN A 51 -1.42 -19.70 20.33
C GLN A 51 -1.59 -18.28 19.76
N ALA A 52 -1.43 -18.12 18.44
CA ALA A 52 -1.66 -16.83 17.78
C ALA A 52 -3.11 -16.39 17.90
N GLU A 53 -4.07 -17.28 17.61
CA GLU A 53 -5.50 -17.00 17.70
C GLU A 53 -5.89 -16.62 19.13
N ASP A 54 -5.46 -17.41 20.13
CA ASP A 54 -5.73 -17.10 21.53
C ASP A 54 -5.19 -15.72 21.94
N TRP A 55 -3.98 -15.34 21.50
CA TRP A 55 -3.42 -14.03 21.83
C TRP A 55 -4.14 -12.88 21.14
N VAL A 56 -4.53 -13.05 19.87
CA VAL A 56 -5.28 -12.03 19.14
C VAL A 56 -6.66 -11.85 19.75
N GLU A 57 -7.36 -12.95 20.03
CA GLU A 57 -8.70 -12.93 20.64
C GLU A 57 -8.66 -12.27 22.02
N ASN A 58 -7.71 -12.67 22.88
CA ASN A 58 -7.56 -12.07 24.22
C ASN A 58 -7.18 -10.57 24.17
N SER A 59 -6.56 -10.09 23.10
CA SER A 59 -6.11 -8.69 22.99
C SER A 59 -7.11 -7.79 22.27
N PHE A 60 -7.82 -8.33 21.28
CA PHE A 60 -8.64 -7.56 20.33
C PHE A 60 -10.07 -8.10 20.15
N GLY A 61 -10.45 -9.20 20.78
CA GLY A 61 -11.78 -9.82 20.60
C GLY A 61 -12.95 -8.92 21.01
N ASP A 62 -12.74 -8.06 22.01
CA ASP A 62 -13.74 -7.09 22.47
C ASP A 62 -13.78 -5.80 21.63
N TRP A 63 -12.95 -5.69 20.59
CA TRP A 63 -12.85 -4.47 19.79
C TRP A 63 -13.98 -4.37 18.76
N VAL A 64 -14.93 -3.48 19.03
CA VAL A 64 -16.12 -3.28 18.21
C VAL A 64 -15.79 -2.56 16.89
N ILE A 65 -16.30 -3.09 15.79
CA ILE A 65 -16.26 -2.44 14.47
C ILE A 65 -17.20 -1.22 14.48
N PRO A 66 -16.71 0.00 14.24
CA PRO A 66 -17.57 1.17 14.14
C PRO A 66 -18.47 1.13 12.90
N GLU A 67 -19.73 1.58 13.02
CA GLU A 67 -20.71 1.58 11.91
C GLU A 67 -20.34 2.50 10.74
N GLN A 68 -19.46 3.46 10.98
CA GLN A 68 -19.01 4.43 9.99
C GLN A 68 -18.12 3.73 8.96
N SER A 69 -18.46 3.81 7.67
CA SER A 69 -17.60 3.27 6.60
C SER A 69 -16.33 4.11 6.42
N ILE A 70 -15.23 3.44 6.07
CA ILE A 70 -13.95 4.08 5.77
C ILE A 70 -14.11 4.90 4.48
N VAL A 71 -13.75 6.18 4.55
CA VAL A 71 -13.72 7.04 3.37
C VAL A 71 -12.42 6.78 2.61
N CYS A 72 -12.51 6.15 1.45
CA CYS A 72 -11.40 6.05 0.53
C CYS A 72 -11.27 7.37 -0.25
N PRO A 73 -10.15 8.11 -0.14
CA PRO A 73 -9.97 9.34 -0.90
C PRO A 73 -9.86 9.02 -2.41
N ILE A 74 -10.49 9.85 -3.24
CA ILE A 74 -10.37 9.75 -4.70
C ILE A 74 -8.98 10.29 -5.07
N LEU A 75 -8.15 9.43 -5.67
CA LEU A 75 -6.79 9.78 -6.06
C LEU A 75 -6.73 10.41 -7.44
N THR A 76 -5.91 11.44 -7.59
CA THR A 76 -5.59 12.03 -8.90
C THR A 76 -4.86 10.98 -9.75
N PRO A 77 -5.33 10.65 -10.97
CA PRO A 77 -4.67 9.66 -11.80
C PRO A 77 -3.24 10.10 -12.16
N LEU A 78 -2.28 9.20 -11.98
CA LEU A 78 -0.89 9.44 -12.34
C LEU A 78 -0.71 9.34 -13.85
N ASN A 79 -0.33 10.44 -14.50
CA ASN A 79 0.06 10.41 -15.91
C ASN A 79 1.51 9.92 -16.05
N VAL A 80 1.71 8.60 -16.04
CA VAL A 80 3.02 7.98 -16.30
C VAL A 80 3.16 7.66 -17.78
N SER A 81 3.98 8.44 -18.49
CA SER A 81 4.45 8.05 -19.83
C SER A 81 5.69 7.17 -19.66
N PRO A 82 5.71 5.93 -20.19
CA PRO A 82 6.92 5.13 -20.23
C PRO A 82 8.02 5.92 -20.93
N ARG A 83 9.17 6.10 -20.29
CA ARG A 83 10.34 6.66 -20.95
C ARG A 83 10.92 5.58 -21.88
N ASN A 84 10.33 5.40 -23.05
CA ASN A 84 10.91 4.60 -24.12
C ASN A 84 12.07 5.40 -24.74
N SER A 85 13.19 5.48 -24.02
CA SER A 85 14.49 5.72 -24.64
C SER A 85 15.19 4.37 -24.68
N SER A 86 14.85 3.53 -25.66
CA SER A 86 15.85 2.61 -26.19
C SER A 86 16.83 3.48 -26.98
N PRO A 87 18.12 3.57 -26.61
CA PRO A 87 19.13 4.09 -27.51
C PRO A 87 18.97 3.46 -28.90
N PRO A 88 19.11 4.23 -29.98
CA PRO A 88 19.15 3.66 -31.32
C PRO A 88 20.35 2.71 -31.40
N GLY A 89 20.11 1.40 -31.30
CA GLY A 89 21.20 0.42 -31.31
C GLY A 89 20.85 -0.99 -30.82
N TYR A 90 19.81 -1.18 -30.00
CA TYR A 90 19.40 -2.52 -29.54
C TYR A 90 18.14 -2.96 -30.27
N ALA A 91 18.30 -3.31 -31.54
CA ALA A 91 17.30 -4.13 -32.22
C ALA A 91 17.33 -5.53 -31.58
N THR A 92 16.16 -5.95 -31.13
CA THR A 92 15.77 -7.31 -30.73
C THR A 92 16.52 -8.40 -31.52
N ILE A 93 17.31 -9.22 -30.84
CA ILE A 93 17.66 -10.55 -31.36
C ILE A 93 16.39 -11.40 -31.26
N GLY A 94 15.55 -11.30 -32.28
CA GLY A 94 14.45 -12.23 -32.49
C GLY A 94 15.05 -13.60 -32.72
N GLY A 95 14.92 -14.49 -31.73
CA GLY A 95 15.31 -15.88 -31.84
C GLY A 95 14.56 -16.55 -32.99
N ALA A 96 15.24 -16.75 -34.11
CA ALA A 96 14.82 -17.67 -35.15
C ALA A 96 15.07 -19.10 -34.64
N PHE A 97 14.13 -19.67 -33.91
CA PHE A 97 14.07 -21.12 -33.66
C PHE A 97 13.67 -21.79 -34.98
N GLY A 98 14.68 -22.07 -35.82
CA GLY A 98 14.55 -22.85 -37.03
C GLY A 98 14.15 -24.29 -36.69
N LEU A 99 12.91 -24.63 -37.03
CA LEU A 99 12.32 -25.96 -36.93
C LEU A 99 13.03 -26.90 -37.93
N PHE A 100 13.99 -27.72 -37.47
CA PHE A 100 14.60 -28.76 -38.31
C PHE A 100 13.64 -29.94 -38.43
N ARG A 101 12.91 -30.04 -39.54
CA ARG A 101 12.11 -31.23 -39.89
C ARG A 101 13.00 -32.27 -40.53
N SER A 102 13.20 -33.39 -39.82
CA SER A 102 13.74 -34.64 -40.36
C SER A 102 12.81 -35.19 -41.46
N ARG A 103 13.40 -35.61 -42.59
CA ARG A 103 12.76 -36.47 -43.60
C ARG A 103 13.69 -37.66 -43.88
N SER A 104 13.06 -38.84 -43.85
CA SER A 104 13.45 -40.18 -44.31
C SER A 104 14.76 -40.77 -43.79
#